data_AF-A0A524FEM9-F1
#
_entry.id   AF-A0A524FEM9-F1
#
_cell.length_a   1.000
_cell.length_b   1.000
_cell.length_c   1.000
_cell.angle_alpha   90.00
_cell.angle_beta   90.00
_cell.angle_gamma   90.00
#
_symmetry.space_group_name_H-M   'P 1'
#
loop_
_entity.id
_entity.type
_entity.pdbx_description
1 polymer ?
#
loop_
_entity_poly.entity_id
_entity_poly.type
_entity_poly.pdbx_seq_one_letter_code
_entity_poly.pdbx_strand_id
1 'polypeptide(L)'
;MIIDPNIILNRFKKIDELIEILEELKKKSKDDFLSNYLFYLSAQRALETCINICIDIGNHILSNNKNGKPETYSEIFIDLAKIDIIDDELKEKLIKMTKFRNLRGHLYMEINNEIIYEILQENLSDFNLFKKQIFSKFKDQLSNQNKK
;
A
#
# COMPACT_ATOMS: atom_id res chain seq x y z
N MET A 1 -10.79 9.33 -17.63
CA MET A 1 -10.66 8.04 -16.91
C MET A 1 -11.74 7.99 -15.84
N ILE A 2 -12.60 6.98 -15.87
CA ILE A 2 -13.70 6.83 -14.91
C ILE A 2 -13.24 5.80 -13.87
N ILE A 3 -13.47 6.07 -12.59
CA ILE A 3 -13.29 5.10 -11.51
C ILE A 3 -14.62 4.85 -10.82
N ASP A 4 -14.80 3.67 -10.24
CA ASP A 4 -15.83 3.46 -9.22
C ASP A 4 -15.36 4.08 -7.88
N PRO A 5 -16.01 5.15 -7.39
CA PRO A 5 -15.61 5.80 -6.15
C PRO A 5 -15.79 4.90 -4.92
N ASN A 6 -16.83 4.06 -4.89
CA ASN A 6 -17.12 3.20 -3.74
C ASN A 6 -16.04 2.15 -3.54
N ILE A 7 -15.55 1.58 -4.65
CA ILE A 7 -14.43 0.62 -4.61
C ILE A 7 -13.18 1.29 -4.04
N ILE A 8 -12.85 2.51 -4.49
CA ILE A 8 -11.66 3.23 -4.01
C ILE A 8 -11.81 3.64 -2.54
N LEU A 9 -12.94 4.24 -2.15
CA LEU A 9 -13.15 4.72 -0.77
C LEU A 9 -13.19 3.56 0.24
N ASN A 10 -13.83 2.44 -0.09
CA ASN A 10 -13.82 1.26 0.79
C ASN A 10 -12.40 0.70 0.98
N ARG A 11 -11.59 0.71 -0.08
CA ARG A 11 -10.19 0.29 -0.03
C ARG A 11 -9.33 1.26 0.78
N PHE A 12 -9.55 2.57 0.64
CA PHE A 12 -8.89 3.59 1.48
C PHE A 12 -9.21 3.37 2.96
N LYS A 13 -10.49 3.20 3.30
CA LYS A 13 -10.90 2.89 4.67
C LYS A 13 -10.20 1.64 5.20
N LYS A 14 -10.08 0.59 4.37
CA LYS A 14 -9.38 -0.61 4.80
C LYS A 14 -7.89 -0.39 5.04
N ILE A 15 -7.24 0.45 4.23
CA ILE A 15 -5.85 0.89 4.49
C ILE A 15 -5.78 1.65 5.82
N ASP A 16 -6.71 2.55 6.11
CA ASP A 16 -6.74 3.29 7.39
C ASP A 16 -6.82 2.35 8.60
N GLU A 17 -7.77 1.40 8.59
CA GLU A 17 -7.91 0.39 9.66
C GLU A 17 -6.62 -0.43 9.88
N LEU A 18 -5.90 -0.76 8.80
CA LEU A 18 -4.66 -1.51 8.89
C LEU A 18 -3.49 -0.64 9.36
N ILE A 19 -3.45 0.63 8.95
CA ILE A 19 -2.44 1.58 9.43
C ILE A 19 -2.58 1.78 10.93
N GLU A 20 -3.79 1.87 11.47
CA GLU A 20 -4.00 1.97 12.93
C GLU A 20 -3.35 0.79 13.68
N ILE A 21 -3.52 -0.44 13.18
CA ILE A 21 -2.87 -1.63 13.75
C ILE A 21 -1.34 -1.50 13.65
N LEU A 22 -0.82 -1.07 12.50
CA LEU A 22 0.62 -0.93 12.26
C LEU A 22 1.23 0.16 13.15
N GLU A 23 0.52 1.25 13.41
CA GLU A 23 0.94 2.34 14.30
C GLU A 23 0.98 1.89 15.77
N GLU A 24 0.04 1.03 16.21
CA GLU A 24 0.12 0.42 17.55
C GLU A 24 1.34 -0.50 17.69
N LEU A 25 1.68 -1.23 16.64
CA LEU A 25 2.88 -2.08 16.61
C LEU A 25 4.17 -1.27 16.52
N LYS A 26 4.16 -0.15 15.78
CA LYS A 26 5.28 0.80 15.67
C LYS A 26 5.72 1.36 17.03
N LYS A 27 4.77 1.55 17.96
CA LYS A 27 5.02 2.06 19.32
C LYS A 27 5.78 1.08 20.23
N LYS A 28 5.88 -0.20 19.84
CA LYS A 28 6.62 -1.21 20.61
C LYS A 28 8.12 -0.98 20.48
N SER A 29 8.87 -1.27 21.54
CA SER A 29 10.34 -1.30 21.44
C SER A 29 10.78 -2.41 20.48
N LYS A 30 11.96 -2.26 19.87
CA LYS A 30 12.52 -3.27 18.98
C LYS A 30 12.58 -4.65 19.67
N ASP A 31 13.05 -4.70 20.91
CA ASP A 31 13.16 -5.95 21.67
C ASP A 31 11.79 -6.59 21.94
N ASP A 32 10.78 -5.81 22.34
CA ASP A 32 9.41 -6.32 22.56
C ASP A 32 8.80 -6.85 21.26
N PHE A 33 8.98 -6.11 20.16
CA PHE A 33 8.52 -6.53 18.83
C PHE A 33 9.17 -7.83 18.36
N LEU A 34 10.50 -7.95 18.47
CA LEU A 34 11.25 -9.12 18.02
C LEU A 34 11.01 -10.35 18.91
N SER A 35 10.74 -10.15 20.20
CA SER A 35 10.47 -11.24 21.13
C SER A 35 9.05 -11.82 21.01
N ASN A 36 8.12 -11.10 20.36
CA ASN A 36 6.73 -11.51 20.22
C ASN A 36 6.33 -11.85 18.77
N TYR A 37 6.26 -13.15 18.49
CA TYR A 37 5.92 -13.64 17.16
C TYR A 37 4.54 -13.19 16.65
N LEU A 38 3.57 -12.91 17.54
CA LEU A 38 2.26 -12.39 17.13
C LEU A 38 2.34 -10.95 16.61
N PHE A 39 3.24 -10.12 17.14
CA PHE A 39 3.46 -8.75 16.66
C PHE A 39 4.03 -8.78 15.26
N TYR A 40 5.03 -9.63 15.03
CA TYR A 40 5.61 -9.87 13.72
C TYR A 40 4.55 -10.33 12.69
N LEU A 41 3.82 -11.40 12.98
CA LEU A 41 2.82 -11.94 12.04
C LEU A 41 1.72 -10.93 11.74
N SER A 42 1.28 -10.17 12.76
CA SER A 42 0.30 -9.10 12.59
C SER A 42 0.82 -7.98 11.68
N ALA A 43 2.05 -7.51 11.93
CA ALA A 43 2.68 -6.46 11.12
C ALA A 43 2.87 -6.91 9.67
N GLN A 44 3.45 -8.10 9.47
CA GLN A 44 3.65 -8.68 8.14
C GLN A 44 2.33 -8.75 7.37
N ARG A 45 1.30 -9.33 7.99
CA ARG A 45 0.02 -9.53 7.33
C ARG A 45 -0.65 -8.19 7.00
N ALA A 46 -0.59 -7.22 7.90
CA ALA A 46 -1.16 -5.90 7.67
C ALA A 46 -0.42 -5.15 6.54
N LEU A 47 0.92 -5.15 6.53
CA LEU A 47 1.73 -4.56 5.45
C LEU A 47 1.43 -5.20 4.09
N GLU A 48 1.46 -6.53 4.01
CA GLU A 48 1.11 -7.26 2.78
C GLU A 48 -0.29 -6.92 2.28
N THR A 49 -1.24 -6.76 3.21
CA THR A 49 -2.62 -6.42 2.86
C THR A 49 -2.72 -5.00 2.34
N CYS A 50 -2.06 -4.02 2.96
CA CYS A 50 -1.99 -2.64 2.44
C CYS A 50 -1.39 -2.60 1.03
N ILE A 51 -0.29 -3.31 0.79
CA ILE A 51 0.38 -3.38 -0.52
C ILE A 51 -0.56 -3.99 -1.57
N ASN A 52 -1.26 -5.07 -1.26
CA ASN A 52 -2.24 -5.67 -2.18
C ASN A 52 -3.40 -4.72 -2.48
N ILE A 53 -3.87 -3.94 -1.50
CA ILE A 53 -4.91 -2.94 -1.75
C ILE A 53 -4.40 -1.84 -2.70
N CYS A 54 -3.17 -1.36 -2.54
CA CYS A 54 -2.56 -0.41 -3.47
C CYS A 54 -2.48 -0.96 -4.90
N ILE A 55 -2.08 -2.23 -5.05
CA ILE A 55 -2.05 -2.95 -6.33
C ILE A 55 -3.47 -3.02 -6.94
N ASP A 56 -4.48 -3.39 -6.14
CA ASP A 56 -5.85 -3.52 -6.60
C ASP A 56 -6.46 -2.18 -7.02
N ILE A 57 -6.12 -1.10 -6.32
CA ILE A 57 -6.47 0.27 -6.70
C ILE A 57 -5.82 0.63 -8.04
N GLY A 58 -4.53 0.37 -8.19
CA GLY A 58 -3.81 0.63 -9.44
C GLY A 58 -4.40 -0.14 -10.61
N ASN A 59 -4.70 -1.44 -10.43
CA ASN A 59 -5.37 -2.25 -11.44
C ASN A 59 -6.77 -1.73 -11.78
N HIS A 60 -7.55 -1.31 -10.78
CA HIS A 60 -8.89 -0.75 -11.01
C HIS A 60 -8.84 0.55 -11.81
N ILE A 61 -7.83 1.39 -11.56
CA ILE A 61 -7.58 2.59 -12.35
C ILE A 61 -7.21 2.13 -13.77
N LEU A 62 -6.12 1.37 -13.93
CA LEU A 62 -5.57 1.01 -15.23
C LEU A 62 -6.48 0.12 -16.10
N SER A 63 -7.42 -0.63 -15.52
CA SER A 63 -8.35 -1.49 -16.28
C SER A 63 -9.23 -0.70 -17.26
N ASN A 64 -9.41 0.59 -17.02
CA ASN A 64 -10.15 1.50 -17.88
C ASN A 64 -9.27 2.20 -18.93
N ASN A 65 -7.96 1.92 -18.97
CA ASN A 65 -7.04 2.40 -20.00
C ASN A 65 -6.84 1.37 -21.12
N LYS A 66 -6.63 1.86 -22.35
CA LYS A 66 -6.43 1.04 -23.54
C LYS A 66 -5.00 0.51 -23.72
N ASN A 67 -4.08 0.78 -22.78
CA ASN A 67 -2.62 0.62 -22.99
C ASN A 67 -2.06 -0.75 -22.59
N GLY A 68 -2.85 -1.82 -22.71
CA GLY A 68 -2.44 -3.16 -22.28
C GLY A 68 -2.59 -3.35 -20.76
N LYS A 69 -2.58 -4.62 -20.33
CA LYS A 69 -2.67 -4.97 -18.90
C LYS A 69 -1.24 -5.13 -18.35
N PRO A 70 -0.91 -4.55 -17.18
CA PRO A 70 0.34 -4.82 -16.50
C PRO A 70 0.54 -6.33 -16.28
N GLU A 71 1.73 -6.84 -16.57
CA GLU A 71 2.12 -8.24 -16.37
C GLU A 71 2.70 -8.45 -14.96
N THR A 72 3.25 -7.39 -14.35
CA THR A 72 3.82 -7.43 -13.00
C THR A 72 3.22 -6.37 -12.06
N TYR A 73 3.34 -6.58 -10.75
CA TYR A 73 2.90 -5.58 -9.77
C TYR A 73 3.70 -4.27 -9.85
N SER A 74 4.98 -4.33 -10.23
CA SER A 74 5.79 -3.13 -10.39
C SER A 74 5.33 -2.31 -11.60
N GLU A 75 4.95 -2.96 -12.69
CA GLU A 75 4.43 -2.29 -13.90
C GLU A 75 3.16 -1.49 -13.63
N ILE A 76 2.29 -1.94 -12.72
CA ILE A 76 1.10 -1.18 -12.30
C ILE A 76 1.52 0.22 -11.83
N PHE A 77 2.51 0.32 -10.95
CA PHE A 77 2.95 1.61 -10.43
C PHE A 77 3.71 2.44 -11.46
N ILE A 78 4.49 1.79 -12.33
CA ILE A 78 5.13 2.44 -13.48
C ILE A 78 4.08 3.09 -14.38
N ASP A 79 3.03 2.35 -14.73
CA ASP A 79 1.99 2.83 -15.63
C ASP A 79 1.14 3.92 -14.99
N LEU A 80 0.85 3.84 -13.69
CA LEU A 80 0.22 4.94 -12.96
C LEU A 80 1.05 6.23 -13.00
N ALA A 81 2.38 6.14 -12.91
CA ALA A 81 3.26 7.29 -13.02
C ALA A 81 3.27 7.87 -14.44
N LYS A 82 3.31 7.01 -15.47
CA LYS A 82 3.28 7.44 -16.89
C LYS A 82 2.04 8.27 -17.26
N ILE A 83 0.93 8.08 -16.54
CA ILE A 83 -0.32 8.83 -16.74
C ILE A 83 -0.56 9.90 -15.65
N ASP A 84 0.50 10.29 -14.95
CA ASP A 84 0.53 11.35 -13.93
C ASP A 84 -0.51 11.15 -12.81
N ILE A 85 -0.81 9.89 -12.46
CA ILE A 85 -1.67 9.56 -11.32
C ILE A 85 -0.87 9.61 -10.01
N ILE A 86 0.38 9.15 -10.08
CA ILE A 86 1.36 9.26 -9.00
C ILE A 86 2.66 9.89 -9.52
N ASP A 87 3.45 10.48 -8.63
CA ASP A 87 4.78 10.97 -8.99
C ASP A 87 5.84 9.85 -9.04
N ASP A 88 6.98 10.16 -9.63
CA ASP A 88 8.09 9.22 -9.78
C ASP A 88 8.69 8.78 -8.44
N GLU A 89 8.69 9.65 -7.43
CA GLU A 89 9.22 9.32 -6.10
C GLU A 89 8.38 8.23 -5.43
N LEU A 90 7.06 8.41 -5.41
CA LEU A 90 6.11 7.45 -4.86
C LEU A 90 6.11 6.15 -5.68
N LYS A 91 6.21 6.23 -7.00
CA LYS A 91 6.36 5.05 -7.87
C LYS A 91 7.52 4.17 -7.42
N GLU A 92 8.71 4.74 -7.21
CA GLU A 92 9.89 3.97 -6.77
C GLU A 92 9.67 3.32 -5.39
N LYS A 93 9.02 4.03 -4.46
CA LYS A 93 8.67 3.49 -3.13
C LYS A 93 7.69 2.31 -3.25
N LEU A 94 6.63 2.45 -4.03
CA LEU A 94 5.63 1.39 -4.21
C LEU A 94 6.20 0.17 -4.94
N ILE A 95 7.08 0.36 -5.93
CA ILE A 95 7.80 -0.75 -6.57
C ILE A 95 8.63 -1.52 -5.55
N LYS A 96 9.37 -0.84 -4.67
CA LYS A 96 10.12 -1.50 -3.59
C LYS A 96 9.19 -2.29 -2.66
N MET A 97 8.04 -1.74 -2.30
CA MET A 97 7.04 -2.44 -1.49
C MET A 97 6.52 -3.72 -2.17
N THR A 98 6.36 -3.76 -3.50
CA THR A 98 5.96 -5.01 -4.17
C THR A 98 6.96 -6.14 -4.00
N LYS A 99 8.25 -5.82 -3.84
CA LYS A 99 9.30 -6.82 -3.60
C LYS A 99 9.20 -7.43 -2.20
N PHE A 100 8.70 -6.68 -1.21
CA PHE A 100 8.44 -7.20 0.13
C PHE A 100 7.48 -8.40 0.09
N ARG A 101 6.43 -8.35 -0.76
CA ARG A 101 5.50 -9.47 -0.92
C ARG A 101 6.18 -10.74 -1.47
N ASN A 102 7.24 -10.60 -2.25
CA ASN A 102 7.98 -11.72 -2.83
C ASN A 102 8.88 -12.43 -1.79
N LEU A 103 9.06 -11.86 -0.60
CA LEU A 103 9.90 -12.44 0.45
C LEU A 103 9.20 -13.56 1.24
N ARG A 104 7.91 -13.83 1.02
CA ARG A 104 7.11 -14.85 1.76
C ARG A 104 7.78 -16.21 1.98
N GLY A 105 8.63 -16.68 1.06
CA GLY A 105 9.35 -17.95 1.19
C GLY A 105 10.61 -17.91 2.08
N HIS A 106 11.08 -16.73 2.45
CA HIS A 106 12.34 -16.52 3.20
C HIS A 106 12.14 -15.84 4.57
N LEU A 107 10.90 -15.41 4.88
CA LEU A 107 10.51 -14.56 6.01
C LEU A 107 10.47 -15.27 7.40
N TYR A 108 10.93 -16.51 7.55
CA TYR A 108 10.95 -17.21 8.85
C TYR A 108 12.24 -17.03 9.66
N MET A 109 13.23 -16.31 9.12
CA MET A 109 14.48 -15.99 9.82
C MET A 109 14.38 -14.66 10.58
N GLU A 110 15.05 -14.55 11.74
CA GLU A 110 15.07 -13.34 12.59
C GLU A 110 15.45 -12.06 11.84
N ILE A 111 16.35 -12.15 10.86
CA ILE A 111 16.77 -11.05 9.96
C ILE A 111 15.56 -10.37 9.29
N ASN A 112 14.49 -11.10 9.03
CA ASN A 112 13.30 -10.55 8.39
C ASN A 112 12.40 -9.77 9.35
N ASN A 113 12.40 -10.15 10.63
CA ASN A 113 11.60 -9.47 11.65
C ASN A 113 12.12 -8.06 11.87
N GLU A 114 13.46 -7.88 11.81
CA GLU A 114 14.10 -6.57 11.87
C GLU A 114 13.70 -5.68 10.69
N ILE A 115 13.70 -6.22 9.46
CA ILE A 115 13.28 -5.49 8.26
C ILE A 115 11.82 -5.02 8.40
N ILE A 116 10.92 -5.86 8.92
CA ILE A 116 9.53 -5.45 9.15
C ILE A 116 9.47 -4.30 10.16
N TYR A 117 10.22 -4.41 11.26
CA TYR A 117 10.27 -3.34 12.25
C TYR A 117 10.76 -2.02 11.64
N GLU A 118 11.80 -2.05 10.81
CA GLU A 118 12.30 -0.87 10.09
C GLU A 118 11.23 -0.26 9.16
N ILE A 119 10.50 -1.09 8.42
CA ILE A 119 9.39 -0.64 7.56
C ILE A 119 8.29 0.06 8.39
N LEU A 120 7.97 -0.46 9.58
CA LEU A 120 7.02 0.19 10.49
C LEU A 120 7.49 1.60 10.91
N GLN A 121 8.80 1.77 11.14
CA GLN A 121 9.34 3.05 11.57
C GLN A 121 9.34 4.07 10.43
N GLU A 122 9.77 3.66 9.23
CA GLU A 122 10.15 4.59 8.16
C GLU A 122 9.12 4.73 7.03
N ASN A 123 8.27 3.72 6.77
CA ASN A 123 7.54 3.63 5.49
C ASN A 123 6.02 3.68 5.58
N LEU A 124 5.40 3.70 6.78
CA LEU A 124 3.94 3.72 6.90
C LEU A 124 3.28 4.93 6.23
N SER A 125 3.98 6.07 6.16
CA SER A 125 3.50 7.29 5.51
C SER A 125 3.29 7.13 4.00
N ASP A 126 3.96 6.18 3.35
CA ASP A 126 3.87 6.00 1.90
C ASP A 126 2.47 5.55 1.47
N PHE A 127 1.75 4.79 2.30
CA PHE A 127 0.35 4.45 2.05
C PHE A 127 -0.56 5.68 2.08
N ASN A 128 -0.32 6.60 3.00
CA ASN A 128 -1.05 7.86 3.08
C ASN A 128 -0.74 8.78 1.90
N LEU A 129 0.53 8.83 1.47
CA LEU A 129 0.94 9.57 0.29
C LEU A 129 0.26 9.01 -0.97
N PHE A 130 0.20 7.69 -1.13
CA PHE A 130 -0.54 7.04 -2.21
C PHE A 130 -2.01 7.45 -2.22
N LYS A 131 -2.72 7.28 -1.11
CA LYS A 131 -4.14 7.69 -1.02
C LYS A 131 -4.33 9.16 -1.37
N LYS A 132 -3.45 10.04 -0.88
CA LYS A 132 -3.49 11.49 -1.16
C LYS A 132 -3.36 11.79 -2.65
N GLN A 133 -2.41 11.16 -3.35
CA GLN A 133 -2.21 11.42 -4.78
C GLN A 133 -3.38 10.89 -5.62
N ILE A 134 -3.87 9.67 -5.34
CA ILE A 134 -5.08 9.14 -5.98
C ILE A 134 -6.29 10.06 -5.72
N PHE A 135 -6.51 10.47 -4.46
CA PHE A 135 -7.62 11.35 -4.12
C PHE A 135 -7.52 12.69 -4.85
N SER A 136 -6.32 13.29 -4.89
CA SER A 136 -6.08 14.56 -5.59
C SER A 136 -6.41 14.44 -7.07
N LYS A 137 -6.04 13.34 -7.71
CA LYS A 137 -6.25 13.13 -9.15
C LYS A 137 -7.72 12.87 -9.51
N PHE A 138 -8.47 12.23 -8.62
CA PHE A 138 -9.89 11.87 -8.83
C PHE A 138 -10.86 12.64 -7.92
N LYS A 139 -10.46 13.82 -7.45
CA LYS A 139 -11.18 14.60 -6.43
C LYS A 139 -12.65 14.80 -6.77
N ASP A 140 -12.98 15.13 -8.01
CA ASP A 140 -14.36 15.38 -8.45
C ASP A 140 -15.23 14.12 -8.41
N GLN A 141 -14.65 12.96 -8.75
CA GLN A 141 -15.36 11.69 -8.73
C GLN A 141 -15.55 11.16 -7.30
N LEU A 142 -14.58 11.38 -6.42
CA LEU A 142 -14.59 10.90 -5.03
C LEU A 142 -15.41 11.82 -4.11
N SER A 143 -15.42 13.14 -4.33
CA SER A 143 -16.13 14.11 -3.47
C SER A 143 -17.64 14.06 -3.63
N ASN A 144 -18.15 13.57 -4.77
CA ASN A 144 -19.59 13.48 -5.04
C ASN A 144 -20.31 12.36 -4.27
N GLN A 145 -19.57 11.44 -3.63
CA GLN A 145 -20.14 10.38 -2.80
C GLN A 145 -20.19 10.74 -1.30
N ASN A 146 -19.37 11.69 -0.84
CA ASN A 146 -19.41 12.20 0.54
C ASN A 146 -20.59 13.16 0.82
N LYS A 147 -21.47 13.38 -0.17
CA LYS A 147 -22.64 14.28 -0.09
C LYS A 147 -23.98 13.53 0.02
N LYS A 148 -23.97 12.21 0.21
CA LYS A 148 -25.15 11.40 0.50
C LYS A 148 -24.98 10.72 1.83
#